data_AF-A0A124HGZ6-F1
#
_entry.id   AF-A0A124HGZ6-F1
#
_cell.length_a   1.000
_cell.length_b   1.000
_cell.length_c   1.000
_cell.angle_alpha   90.00
_cell.angle_beta   90.00
_cell.angle_gamma   90.00
#
_symmetry.space_group_name_H-M   'P 1'
#
loop_
_entity.id
_entity.type
_entity.pdbx_description
1 polymer ?
#
loop_
_entity_poly.entity_id
_entity_poly.type
_entity_poly.pdbx_seq_one_letter_code
_entity_poly.pdbx_strand_id
1 'polypeptide(L)'
;MPLNLMDIPTANGGWFKPKDNADAVAILLEVKQFDRQRPTPNGPKDSVLADVTVFQTHDALSRQAPEVSKGQRIEQTVLARDLETVVGGAVLVTVTQVPPSKPGAHPAWVWKQVTDMGIRNQVVAYAEQRDAAIQSAVADAPSFD
;
A
#
# COMPACT_ATOMS: atom_id res chain seq x y z
N MET A 1 22.21 22.64 -7.51
CA MET A 1 21.06 21.80 -7.09
C MET A 1 21.42 20.36 -7.42
N PRO A 2 21.51 19.46 -6.43
CA PRO A 2 21.85 18.06 -6.68
C PRO A 2 20.79 17.38 -7.55
N LEU A 3 21.24 16.42 -8.37
CA LEU A 3 20.38 15.66 -9.27
C LEU A 3 19.55 14.68 -8.42
N ASN A 4 18.27 15.00 -8.20
CA ASN A 4 17.31 14.08 -7.57
C ASN A 4 17.02 12.93 -8.53
N LEU A 5 17.69 11.79 -8.33
CA LEU A 5 17.35 10.54 -9.01
C LEU A 5 16.04 10.03 -8.41
N MET A 6 14.92 10.38 -9.05
CA MET A 6 13.62 9.78 -8.75
C MET A 6 13.50 8.47 -9.53
N ASP A 7 13.18 7.38 -8.84
CA ASP A 7 12.79 6.16 -9.53
C ASP A 7 11.57 6.46 -10.40
N ILE A 8 11.59 6.01 -11.66
CA ILE A 8 10.38 6.06 -12.48
C ILE A 8 9.35 5.21 -11.74
N PRO A 9 8.15 5.75 -11.42
CA PRO A 9 7.05 4.96 -10.87
C PRO A 9 6.53 4.03 -11.97
N THR A 10 7.30 3.00 -12.23
CA THR A 10 6.92 1.86 -13.03
C THR A 10 6.01 1.01 -12.16
N ALA A 11 5.01 0.35 -12.76
CA ALA A 11 4.20 -0.66 -12.09
C ALA A 11 5.02 -1.93 -11.79
N ASN A 12 6.26 -1.78 -11.31
CA ASN A 12 7.18 -2.86 -10.99
C ASN A 12 6.71 -3.65 -9.76
N GLY A 13 5.89 -3.04 -8.89
CA GLY A 13 5.22 -3.73 -7.78
C GLY A 13 4.10 -4.69 -8.22
N GLY A 14 3.76 -4.73 -9.51
CA GLY A 14 2.75 -5.62 -10.06
C GLY A 14 1.33 -5.26 -9.61
N TRP A 15 0.51 -6.30 -9.42
CA TRP A 15 -0.90 -6.18 -9.05
C TRP A 15 -1.11 -6.62 -7.61
N PHE A 16 -1.81 -5.81 -6.82
CA PHE A 16 -2.25 -6.20 -5.50
C PHE A 16 -3.30 -7.32 -5.61
N LYS A 17 -3.01 -8.44 -4.94
CA LYS A 17 -3.88 -9.62 -4.88
C LYS A 17 -4.42 -9.73 -3.45
N PRO A 18 -5.68 -9.33 -3.20
CA PRO A 18 -6.23 -9.32 -1.84
C PRO A 18 -6.28 -10.71 -1.21
N LYS A 19 -6.46 -11.76 -2.03
CA LYS A 19 -6.44 -13.15 -1.56
C LYS A 19 -5.10 -13.54 -0.93
N ASP A 20 -3.99 -13.09 -1.49
CA ASP A 20 -2.64 -13.45 -1.02
C ASP A 20 -2.26 -12.70 0.26
N ASN A 21 -3.06 -11.71 0.66
CA ASN A 21 -2.81 -10.82 1.79
C ASN A 21 -3.96 -10.84 2.81
N ALA A 22 -4.92 -11.77 2.67
CA ALA A 22 -6.12 -11.82 3.52
C ALA A 22 -5.80 -12.13 4.99
N ASP A 23 -4.72 -12.86 5.23
CA ASP A 23 -4.26 -13.26 6.57
C ASP A 23 -3.18 -12.31 7.13
N ALA A 24 -2.84 -11.23 6.42
CA ALA A 24 -1.84 -10.28 6.88
C ALA A 24 -2.31 -9.55 8.14
N VAL A 25 -1.41 -9.43 9.12
CA VAL A 25 -1.65 -8.74 10.39
C VAL A 25 -1.86 -7.24 10.16
N ALA A 26 -1.12 -6.66 9.22
CA ALA A 26 -1.20 -5.26 8.87
C ALA A 26 -0.71 -5.00 7.44
N ILE A 27 -1.33 -4.04 6.78
CA ILE A 27 -0.95 -3.52 5.47
C ILE A 27 -0.90 -2.01 5.55
N LEU A 28 0.28 -1.43 5.33
CA LEU A 28 0.46 0.01 5.18
C LEU A 28 0.41 0.34 3.68
N LEU A 29 -0.55 1.16 3.30
CA LEU A 29 -0.77 1.64 1.93
C LEU A 29 -0.39 3.11 1.85
N GLU A 30 0.61 3.45 1.04
CA GLU A 30 1.00 4.83 0.76
C GLU A 30 0.54 5.20 -0.66
N VAL A 31 -0.60 5.89 -0.74
CA VAL A 31 -1.33 6.08 -1.99
C VAL A 31 -0.73 7.25 -2.78
N LYS A 32 -0.28 6.97 -4.01
CA LYS A 32 0.40 7.97 -4.85
C LYS A 32 -0.52 8.57 -5.90
N GLN A 33 -1.40 7.76 -6.48
CA GLN A 33 -2.26 8.18 -7.60
C GLN A 33 -3.57 7.38 -7.61
N PHE A 34 -4.65 8.04 -8.01
CA PHE A 34 -5.93 7.41 -8.33
C PHE A 34 -6.31 7.75 -9.78
N ASP A 35 -6.59 6.73 -10.57
CA ASP A 35 -7.05 6.83 -11.95
C ASP A 35 -8.49 6.34 -12.04
N ARG A 36 -9.42 7.28 -12.20
CA ARG A 36 -10.83 6.95 -12.40
C ARG A 36 -11.04 6.35 -13.79
N GLN A 37 -11.74 5.22 -13.86
CA GLN A 37 -12.15 4.59 -15.12
C GLN A 37 -11.00 4.42 -16.13
N ARG A 38 -9.82 4.01 -15.67
CA ARG A 38 -8.67 3.73 -16.52
C ARG A 38 -9.03 2.65 -17.55
N PRO A 39 -8.77 2.84 -18.86
CA PRO A 39 -8.99 1.81 -19.86
C PRO A 39 -8.20 0.54 -19.55
N THR A 40 -8.86 -0.63 -19.52
CA THR A 40 -8.22 -1.95 -19.41
C THR A 40 -8.83 -2.91 -20.43
N PRO A 41 -8.16 -4.03 -20.77
CA PRO A 41 -8.74 -5.04 -21.68
C PRO A 41 -10.09 -5.60 -21.24
N ASN A 42 -10.40 -5.55 -19.95
CA ASN A 42 -11.64 -6.06 -19.36
C ASN A 42 -12.66 -4.95 -19.08
N GLY A 43 -12.52 -3.80 -19.75
CA GLY A 43 -13.33 -2.60 -19.53
C GLY A 43 -12.68 -1.58 -18.60
N PRO A 44 -13.21 -0.36 -18.53
CA PRO A 44 -12.70 0.68 -17.64
C PRO A 44 -12.77 0.27 -16.16
N LYS A 45 -11.71 0.56 -15.41
CA LYS A 45 -11.64 0.28 -13.95
C LYS A 45 -11.05 1.46 -13.19
N ASP A 46 -11.56 1.69 -12.01
CA ASP A 46 -10.88 2.57 -11.05
C ASP A 46 -9.59 1.88 -10.59
N SER A 47 -8.49 2.61 -10.58
CA SER A 47 -7.16 2.06 -10.28
C SER A 47 -6.41 2.96 -9.31
N VAL A 48 -5.70 2.36 -8.38
CA VAL A 48 -4.81 3.06 -7.45
C VAL A 48 -3.38 2.60 -7.69
N LEU A 49 -2.43 3.54 -7.70
CA LEU A 49 -1.00 3.28 -7.57
C LEU A 49 -0.58 3.60 -6.14
N ALA A 50 0.00 2.62 -5.44
CA ALA A 50 0.45 2.79 -4.06
C ALA A 50 1.76 2.03 -3.81
N ASP A 51 2.52 2.47 -2.81
CA ASP A 51 3.50 1.60 -2.18
C ASP A 51 2.78 0.78 -1.12
N VAL A 52 2.98 -0.53 -1.14
CA VAL A 52 2.27 -1.49 -0.30
C VAL A 52 3.29 -2.21 0.57
N THR A 53 3.17 -2.03 1.87
CA THR A 53 4.00 -2.70 2.87
C THR A 53 3.14 -3.70 3.63
N VAL A 54 3.46 -4.98 3.56
CA VAL A 54 2.67 -6.07 4.16
C VAL A 54 3.43 -6.73 5.30
N PHE A 55 2.78 -6.80 6.45
CA PHE A 55 3.24 -7.56 7.61
C PHE A 55 2.40 -8.84 7.71
N GLN A 56 2.90 -9.93 7.13
CA GLN A 56 2.16 -11.19 7.06
C GLN A 56 1.92 -11.81 8.44
N THR A 57 2.89 -11.67 9.35
CA THR A 57 2.83 -12.28 10.68
C THR A 57 3.19 -11.28 11.77
N HIS A 58 2.79 -11.56 13.02
CA HIS A 58 3.19 -10.77 14.18
C HIS A 58 4.70 -10.76 14.39
N ASP A 59 5.38 -11.84 13.99
CA ASP A 59 6.83 -11.95 14.07
C ASP A 59 7.53 -11.10 12.99
N ALA A 60 6.99 -11.02 11.77
CA ALA A 60 7.47 -10.07 10.76
C ALA A 60 7.27 -8.62 11.22
N LEU A 61 6.17 -8.34 11.91
CA LEU A 61 5.88 -7.03 12.49
C LEU A 61 6.85 -6.67 13.61
N SER A 62 7.08 -7.57 14.58
CA SER A 62 7.98 -7.32 15.71
C SER A 62 9.43 -7.15 15.27
N ARG A 63 9.85 -7.88 14.23
CA ARG A 63 11.18 -7.78 13.62
C ARG A 63 11.29 -6.65 12.58
N GLN A 64 10.22 -5.90 12.35
CA GLN A 64 10.17 -4.80 11.37
C GLN A 64 10.65 -5.23 9.97
N ALA A 65 10.29 -6.44 9.57
CA ALA A 65 10.72 -7.07 8.32
C ALA A 65 9.52 -7.34 7.37
N PRO A 66 8.83 -6.29 6.88
CA PRO A 66 7.70 -6.45 5.97
C PRO A 66 8.14 -6.78 4.54
N GLU A 67 7.18 -7.26 3.76
CA GLU A 67 7.28 -7.30 2.30
C GLU A 67 6.88 -5.94 1.73
N VAL A 68 7.78 -5.29 0.98
CA VAL A 68 7.55 -3.96 0.42
C VAL A 68 7.44 -4.04 -1.10
N SER A 69 6.28 -3.65 -1.64
CA SER A 69 6.02 -3.54 -3.07
C SER A 69 5.81 -2.08 -3.45
N LYS A 70 6.81 -1.46 -4.07
CA LYS A 70 6.71 -0.06 -4.54
C LYS A 70 5.97 0.03 -5.87
N GLY A 71 5.08 1.01 -6.01
CA GLY A 71 4.31 1.22 -7.24
C GLY A 71 3.40 0.05 -7.63
N GLN A 72 2.80 -0.61 -6.65
CA GLN A 72 1.84 -1.68 -6.88
C GLN A 72 0.46 -1.11 -7.26
N ARG A 73 -0.22 -1.78 -8.20
CA ARG A 73 -1.55 -1.38 -8.69
C ARG A 73 -2.67 -2.14 -8.01
N ILE A 74 -3.68 -1.42 -7.52
CA ILE A 74 -4.92 -1.97 -6.94
C ILE A 74 -6.08 -1.64 -7.89
N GLU A 75 -6.80 -2.64 -8.39
CA GLU A 75 -7.87 -2.47 -9.41
C GLU A 75 -9.20 -3.16 -9.02
N GLN A 76 -9.29 -3.78 -7.85
CA GLN A 76 -10.58 -4.25 -7.36
C GLN A 76 -11.43 -3.02 -7.01
N THR A 77 -12.59 -2.88 -7.66
CA THR A 77 -13.37 -1.63 -7.68
C THR A 77 -13.62 -1.02 -6.30
N VAL A 78 -14.02 -1.84 -5.32
CA VAL A 78 -14.28 -1.36 -3.95
C VAL A 78 -12.99 -0.90 -3.28
N LEU A 79 -11.93 -1.72 -3.34
CA LEU A 79 -10.64 -1.40 -2.75
C LEU A 79 -10.02 -0.14 -3.34
N ALA A 80 -10.10 0.05 -4.67
CA ALA A 80 -9.56 1.22 -5.33
C ALA A 80 -10.36 2.49 -5.00
N ARG A 81 -11.70 2.41 -5.03
CA ARG A 81 -12.59 3.54 -4.74
C ARG A 81 -12.45 4.05 -3.31
N ASP A 82 -12.32 3.16 -2.33
CA ASP A 82 -12.16 3.53 -0.92
C ASP A 82 -10.88 4.34 -0.67
N LEU A 83 -9.90 4.26 -1.56
CA LEU A 83 -8.61 4.96 -1.45
C LEU A 83 -8.56 6.29 -2.22
N GLU A 84 -9.62 6.67 -2.94
CA GLU A 84 -9.64 7.90 -3.74
C GLU A 84 -9.36 9.16 -2.90
N THR A 85 -9.90 9.22 -1.69
CA THR A 85 -9.80 10.41 -0.81
C THR A 85 -8.50 10.49 -0.02
N VAL A 86 -7.63 9.47 -0.10
CA VAL A 86 -6.39 9.38 0.67
C VAL A 86 -5.14 9.47 -0.20
N VAL A 87 -5.27 9.91 -1.45
CA VAL A 87 -4.13 10.16 -2.36
C VAL A 87 -3.18 11.19 -1.74
N GLY A 88 -1.88 10.87 -1.75
CA GLY A 88 -0.84 11.65 -1.08
C GLY A 88 -0.66 11.32 0.40
N GLY A 89 -1.53 10.47 0.97
CA GLY A 89 -1.47 10.02 2.36
C GLY A 89 -1.14 8.54 2.50
N ALA A 90 -1.17 8.08 3.75
CA ALA A 90 -0.99 6.68 4.11
C ALA A 90 -2.16 6.17 4.95
N VAL A 91 -2.54 4.91 4.75
CA VAL A 91 -3.57 4.23 5.56
C VAL A 91 -3.09 2.86 6.03
N LEU A 92 -3.48 2.48 7.24
CA LEU A 92 -3.12 1.21 7.85
C LEU A 92 -4.35 0.30 7.99
N VAL A 93 -4.35 -0.79 7.24
CA VAL A 93 -5.53 -1.63 7.03
C VAL A 93 -5.18 -3.12 7.07
N THR A 94 -6.19 -3.97 7.19
CA THR A 94 -6.19 -5.35 6.73
C THR A 94 -7.17 -5.48 5.56
N VAL A 95 -7.11 -6.59 4.82
CA VAL A 95 -8.03 -6.88 3.74
C VAL A 95 -8.85 -8.12 4.06
N THR A 96 -10.17 -8.04 3.88
CA THR A 96 -11.06 -9.16 4.16
C THR A 96 -12.15 -9.28 3.11
N GLN A 97 -12.75 -10.46 3.00
CA GLN A 97 -13.83 -10.72 2.09
C GLN A 97 -15.17 -10.64 2.82
N VAL A 98 -16.10 -9.85 2.31
CA VAL A 98 -17.47 -9.79 2.81
C VAL A 98 -18.41 -10.59 1.90
N PRO A 99 -19.37 -11.33 2.48
CA PRO A 99 -20.35 -12.06 1.70
C PRO A 99 -21.21 -11.09 0.85
N PRO A 100 -21.72 -11.56 -0.30
CA PRO A 100 -22.57 -10.74 -1.15
C PRO A 100 -23.86 -10.36 -0.43
N SER A 101 -24.27 -9.09 -0.54
CA SER A 101 -25.52 -8.58 0.02
C SER A 101 -26.75 -8.85 -0.86
N LYS A 102 -26.55 -9.29 -2.12
CA LYS A 102 -27.60 -9.56 -3.11
C LYS A 102 -27.48 -10.97 -3.67
N PRO A 103 -28.61 -11.66 -3.93
CA PRO A 103 -28.60 -12.94 -4.63
C PRO A 103 -27.88 -12.84 -5.98
N GLY A 104 -26.95 -13.76 -6.25
CA GLY A 104 -26.18 -13.82 -7.50
C GLY A 104 -24.93 -12.92 -7.56
N ALA A 105 -24.68 -12.08 -6.55
CA ALA A 105 -23.43 -11.30 -6.48
C ALA A 105 -22.26 -12.15 -5.94
N HIS A 106 -21.05 -11.78 -6.33
CA HIS A 106 -19.83 -12.39 -5.78
C HIS A 106 -19.39 -11.70 -4.48
N PRO A 107 -18.71 -12.40 -3.57
CA PRO A 107 -18.12 -11.78 -2.38
C PRO A 107 -17.14 -10.67 -2.77
N ALA A 108 -17.14 -9.58 -2.01
CA ALA A 108 -16.30 -8.41 -2.28
C ALA A 108 -15.13 -8.33 -1.30
N TRP A 109 -13.97 -7.88 -1.76
CA TRP A 109 -12.86 -7.53 -0.89
C TRP A 109 -13.03 -6.11 -0.38
N VAL A 110 -12.80 -5.90 0.90
CA VAL A 110 -12.89 -4.59 1.57
C VAL A 110 -11.69 -4.37 2.47
N TRP A 111 -11.32 -3.11 2.64
CA TRP A 111 -10.37 -2.70 3.68
C TRP A 111 -11.04 -2.69 5.05
N LYS A 112 -10.28 -3.05 6.08
CA LYS A 112 -10.64 -2.83 7.48
C LYS A 112 -9.53 -2.07 8.15
N GLN A 113 -9.88 -1.01 8.87
CA GLN A 113 -8.89 -0.27 9.65
C GLN A 113 -8.32 -1.20 10.73
N VAL A 114 -7.00 -1.27 10.84
CA VAL A 114 -6.37 -1.91 12.01
C VAL A 114 -6.72 -1.03 13.21
N THR A 115 -7.40 -1.53 14.23
CA THR A 115 -7.75 -0.74 15.44
C THR A 115 -6.85 -1.04 16.63
N ASP A 116 -6.08 -2.12 16.58
CA ASP A 116 -5.11 -2.48 17.62
C ASP A 116 -3.97 -1.45 17.68
N MET A 117 -3.86 -0.75 18.81
CA MET A 117 -2.86 0.30 19.00
C MET A 117 -1.44 -0.23 19.07
N GLY A 118 -1.23 -1.46 19.54
CA GLY A 118 0.08 -2.11 19.58
C GLY A 118 0.62 -2.40 18.19
N ILE A 119 -0.25 -2.86 17.27
CA ILE A 119 0.10 -3.03 15.86
C ILE A 119 0.37 -1.68 15.22
N ARG A 120 -0.53 -0.70 15.42
CA ARG A 120 -0.38 0.65 14.85
C ARG A 120 0.97 1.28 15.21
N ASN A 121 1.34 1.25 16.49
CA ASN A 121 2.58 1.85 16.96
C ASN A 121 3.82 1.16 16.37
N GLN A 122 3.80 -0.16 16.20
CA GLN A 122 4.91 -0.89 15.56
C GLN A 122 5.08 -0.53 14.09
N VAL A 123 3.97 -0.39 13.34
CA VAL A 123 4.02 0.03 11.94
C VAL A 123 4.49 1.48 11.81
N VAL A 124 4.05 2.38 12.69
CA VAL A 124 4.53 3.77 12.73
C VAL A 124 6.03 3.80 13.02
N ALA A 125 6.50 3.05 14.03
CA ALA A 125 7.94 2.98 14.35
C ALA A 125 8.77 2.46 13.16
N TYR A 126 8.25 1.46 12.42
CA TYR A 126 8.88 1.01 11.18
C TYR A 126 8.99 2.13 10.14
N ALA A 127 7.90 2.87 9.91
CA ALA A 127 7.87 3.96 8.93
C ALA A 127 8.84 5.09 9.33
N GLU A 128 8.86 5.48 10.60
CA GLU A 128 9.79 6.50 11.13
C GLU A 128 11.26 6.06 10.96
N GLN A 129 11.59 4.81 11.28
CA GLN A 129 12.94 4.29 11.11
C GLN A 129 13.35 4.24 9.63
N ARG A 130 12.45 3.80 8.75
CA ARG A 130 12.67 3.78 7.29
C ARG A 130 12.95 5.19 6.77
N ASP A 131 12.12 6.15 7.16
CA ASP A 131 12.21 7.53 6.66
C ASP A 131 13.46 8.22 7.21
N ALA A 132 13.84 7.96 8.46
CA ALA A 132 15.10 8.45 9.03
C ALA A 132 16.33 7.87 8.30
N ALA A 133 16.31 6.59 7.94
CA ALA A 133 17.39 5.96 7.16
C ALA A 133 17.54 6.60 5.76
N ILE A 134 16.42 6.91 5.11
CA ILE A 134 16.42 7.64 3.83
C ILE A 134 17.02 9.04 4.01
N GLN A 135 16.62 9.78 5.05
CA GLN A 135 17.16 11.12 5.31
C GLN A 135 18.66 11.10 5.60
N SER A 136 19.15 10.14 6.39
CA SER A 136 20.58 9.97 6.65
C SER A 136 21.34 9.69 5.36
N ALA A 137 20.84 8.78 4.51
CA ALA A 137 21.46 8.49 3.21
C ALA A 137 21.51 9.71 2.28
N VAL A 138 20.52 10.60 2.35
CA VAL A 138 20.53 11.88 1.61
C VAL A 138 21.57 12.84 2.18
N ALA A 139 21.70 12.91 3.51
CA ALA A 139 22.67 13.78 4.17
C ALA A 139 24.13 13.34 3.93
N ASP A 140 24.38 12.03 3.84
CA ASP A 140 25.70 11.44 3.59
C ASP A 140 26.10 11.47 2.11
N ALA A 141 25.20 11.90 1.20
CA ALA A 141 25.51 11.98 -0.22
C ALA A 141 26.56 13.09 -0.48
N PRO A 142 27.65 12.79 -1.22
CA PRO A 142 28.70 13.76 -1.48
C PRO A 142 28.17 15.00 -2.23
N SER A 143 28.48 16.18 -1.70
CA SER A 143 28.26 17.46 -2.38
C SER A 143 29.31 17.63 -3.46
N PHE A 144 28.89 17.67 -4.72
CA PHE A 144 29.76 18.07 -5.83
C PHE A 144 29.51 19.56 -6.11
N ASP A 145 30.29 20.40 -5.42
CA ASP A 145 30.45 21.82 -5.77
C ASP A 145 31.30 21.97 -7.06
#